data_AF-A0A6I1JB54-F1
#
_entry.id   AF-A0A6I1JB54-F1
#
_cell.length_a   1.000
_cell.length_b   1.000
_cell.length_c   1.000
_cell.angle_alpha   90.00
_cell.angle_beta   90.00
_cell.angle_gamma   90.00
#
_symmetry.space_group_name_H-M   'P 1'
#
loop_
_entity.id
_entity.type
_entity.pdbx_description
1 polymer ?
#
loop_
_entity_poly.entity_id
_entity_poly.type
_entity_poly.pdbx_seq_one_letter_code
_entity_poly.pdbx_strand_id
1 'polypeptide(L)'
;MSAGELVQFWSLLGENNVHPCDIAILPSNQFEIRLAPVPWAGPINTASTFILMLNPGVSSEDVPYENSRAEFARALRQNLAGDLPYLYFIRGFEDHPGHRWARGTFGWDLKASDAAIQKFVRHSLLPRARRGEVALIVARSSALWGFSGEREDQNVLIYQGSETRRAYVTSGSRGGALLRQRLAR
;
A
#
# COMPACT_ATOMS: atom_id res chain seq x y z
N MET A 1 11.48 -1.73 -13.18
CA MET A 1 10.91 -1.34 -11.87
C MET A 1 10.57 -2.57 -11.03
N SER A 2 11.61 -3.03 -10.35
CA SER A 2 11.68 -3.90 -9.18
C SER A 2 11.35 -3.14 -7.89
N ALA A 3 11.41 -3.81 -6.74
CA ALA A 3 11.25 -3.19 -5.43
C ALA A 3 12.38 -2.16 -5.17
N GLY A 4 13.63 -2.52 -5.47
CA GLY A 4 14.78 -1.60 -5.33
C GLY A 4 14.68 -0.37 -6.22
N GLU A 5 14.22 -0.50 -7.48
CA GLU A 5 13.97 0.66 -8.35
C GLU A 5 12.82 1.55 -7.85
N LEU A 6 11.79 0.97 -7.19
CA LEU A 6 10.69 1.74 -6.59
C LEU A 6 11.12 2.45 -5.30
N VAL A 7 11.92 1.80 -4.45
CA VAL A 7 12.58 2.39 -3.27
C VAL A 7 13.49 3.54 -3.72
N GLN A 8 14.32 3.34 -4.74
CA GLN A 8 15.19 4.38 -5.30
C GLN A 8 14.38 5.55 -5.89
N PHE A 9 13.25 5.29 -6.54
CA PHE A 9 12.36 6.36 -7.02
C PHE A 9 11.87 7.19 -5.82
N TRP A 10 11.29 6.57 -4.80
CA TRP A 10 10.72 7.27 -3.65
C TRP A 10 11.77 7.88 -2.70
N SER A 11 13.02 7.41 -2.68
CA SER A 11 14.09 8.03 -1.90
C SER A 11 14.41 9.47 -2.34
N LEU A 12 14.07 9.84 -3.59
CA LEU A 12 14.20 11.21 -4.10
C LEU A 12 13.25 12.22 -3.44
N LEU A 13 12.26 11.74 -2.65
CA LEU A 13 11.41 12.60 -1.84
C LEU A 13 12.23 13.38 -0.78
N GLY A 14 13.25 12.75 -0.19
CA GLY A 14 14.05 13.33 0.88
C GLY A 14 13.20 13.72 2.10
N GLU A 15 13.29 14.97 2.52
CA GLU A 15 12.47 15.51 3.61
C GLU A 15 11.15 16.15 3.14
N ASN A 16 10.92 16.22 1.82
CA ASN A 16 9.73 16.86 1.25
C ASN A 16 8.48 15.99 1.41
N ASN A 17 7.31 16.59 1.16
CA ASN A 17 6.02 15.91 1.11
C ASN A 17 5.49 15.70 -0.33
N VAL A 18 6.23 16.19 -1.33
CA VAL A 18 5.91 16.02 -2.75
C VAL A 18 7.15 15.50 -3.47
N HIS A 19 6.99 14.43 -4.25
CA HIS A 19 8.09 13.85 -5.03
C HIS A 19 8.52 14.82 -6.14
N PRO A 20 9.83 14.99 -6.43
CA PRO A 20 10.28 15.96 -7.43
C PRO A 20 9.64 15.83 -8.82
N CYS A 21 9.29 14.62 -9.27
CA CYS A 21 8.60 14.41 -10.54
C CYS A 21 7.13 14.86 -10.53
N ASP A 22 6.53 14.99 -9.34
CA ASP A 22 5.11 15.29 -9.18
C ASP A 22 4.84 16.80 -8.98
N ILE A 23 5.87 17.59 -8.61
CA ILE A 23 5.76 19.05 -8.35
C ILE A 23 5.13 19.81 -9.51
N ALA A 24 5.49 19.47 -10.76
CA ALA A 24 5.02 20.16 -11.95
C ALA A 24 3.61 19.75 -12.41
N ILE A 25 3.04 18.69 -11.82
CA ILE A 25 1.77 18.07 -12.28
C ILE A 25 0.68 17.99 -11.20
N LEU A 26 1.02 18.14 -9.92
CA LEU A 26 0.03 18.14 -8.84
C LEU A 26 -0.65 19.51 -8.69
N PRO A 27 -1.97 19.62 -8.93
CA PRO A 27 -2.70 20.83 -8.59
C PRO A 27 -2.78 20.96 -7.06
N SER A 28 -2.31 22.10 -6.54
CA SER A 28 -2.14 22.37 -5.10
C SER A 28 -3.43 22.36 -4.27
N ASN A 29 -4.60 22.25 -4.90
CA ASN A 29 -5.91 22.25 -4.26
C ASN A 29 -6.67 20.91 -4.30
N GLN A 30 -6.09 19.84 -4.88
CA GLN A 30 -6.76 18.51 -4.96
C GLN A 30 -6.08 17.43 -4.12
N PHE A 31 -4.88 17.69 -3.61
CA PHE A 31 -4.07 16.73 -2.85
C PHE A 31 -3.62 17.35 -1.53
N GLU A 32 -3.61 16.54 -0.46
CA GLU A 32 -3.03 16.95 0.81
C GLU A 32 -1.49 16.86 0.74
N ILE A 33 -0.85 17.97 0.39
CA ILE A 33 0.61 18.08 0.25
C ILE A 33 1.34 18.38 1.58
N ARG A 34 0.62 18.45 2.71
CA ARG A 34 1.22 18.63 4.05
C ARG A 34 1.59 17.31 4.72
N LEU A 35 1.20 16.17 4.14
CA LEU A 35 1.53 14.82 4.61
C LEU A 35 2.58 14.17 3.70
N ALA A 36 3.42 13.30 4.25
CA ALA A 36 4.32 12.50 3.44
C ALA A 36 3.54 11.41 2.69
N PRO A 37 3.78 11.18 1.39
CA PRO A 37 3.12 10.13 0.64
C PRO A 37 3.50 8.74 1.16
N VAL A 38 2.50 7.84 1.23
CA VAL A 38 2.67 6.45 1.70
C VAL A 38 2.43 5.47 0.53
N PRO A 39 3.38 5.34 -0.41
CA PRO A 39 3.24 4.49 -1.61
C PRO A 39 3.18 2.98 -1.29
N TRP A 40 3.70 2.57 -0.14
CA TRP A 40 3.50 1.27 0.49
C TRP A 40 3.68 1.41 2.00
N ALA A 41 3.29 0.38 2.76
CA ALA A 41 3.70 0.21 4.15
C ALA A 41 4.12 -1.25 4.38
N GLY A 42 5.23 -1.45 5.09
CA GLY A 42 5.81 -2.79 5.32
C GLY A 42 7.03 -3.10 4.44
N PRO A 43 7.63 -4.29 4.62
CA PRO A 43 8.98 -4.58 4.11
C PRO A 43 8.95 -5.01 2.64
N ILE A 44 8.79 -4.04 1.73
CA ILE A 44 8.59 -4.25 0.28
C ILE A 44 9.69 -5.11 -0.37
N ASN A 45 10.91 -5.09 0.16
CA ASN A 45 12.05 -5.85 -0.36
C ASN A 45 11.95 -7.35 -0.06
N THR A 46 11.40 -7.73 1.10
CA THR A 46 11.41 -9.12 1.61
C THR A 46 10.02 -9.74 1.75
N ALA A 47 8.95 -8.97 1.59
CA ALA A 47 7.57 -9.46 1.69
C ALA A 47 7.28 -10.62 0.72
N SER A 48 6.71 -11.71 1.26
CA SER A 48 6.25 -12.87 0.50
C SER A 48 4.81 -12.74 -0.01
N THR A 49 4.07 -11.75 0.48
CA THR A 49 2.67 -11.46 0.13
C THR A 49 2.46 -9.96 -0.02
N PHE A 50 1.78 -9.54 -1.08
CA PHE A 50 1.45 -8.16 -1.37
C PHE A 50 -0.06 -7.99 -1.46
N ILE A 51 -0.61 -7.04 -0.70
CA ILE A 51 -2.03 -6.66 -0.73
C ILE A 51 -2.11 -5.31 -1.42
N LEU A 52 -2.73 -5.27 -2.60
CA LEU A 52 -2.90 -4.05 -3.37
C LEU A 52 -4.15 -3.31 -2.89
N MET A 53 -3.91 -2.32 -2.04
CA MET A 53 -4.88 -1.41 -1.47
C MET A 53 -4.73 -0.04 -2.13
N LEU A 54 -5.83 0.61 -2.44
CA LEU A 54 -5.78 2.02 -2.81
C LEU A 54 -5.54 2.88 -1.52
N ASN A 55 -5.05 4.12 -1.66
CA ASN A 55 -4.53 4.93 -0.53
C ASN A 55 -5.65 5.38 0.47
N PRO A 56 -5.49 5.24 1.81
CA PRO A 56 -6.46 5.58 2.87
C PRO A 56 -7.34 6.84 2.84
N GLY A 57 -7.17 7.75 1.88
CA GLY A 57 -7.73 9.08 1.96
C GLY A 57 -7.09 9.85 3.11
N VAL A 58 -7.67 10.99 3.47
CA VAL A 58 -7.14 11.88 4.50
C VAL A 58 -8.28 12.35 5.38
N SER A 59 -8.12 12.23 6.69
CA SER A 59 -9.00 12.82 7.69
C SER A 59 -8.47 14.18 8.15
N SER A 60 -9.32 14.97 8.81
CA SER A 60 -8.92 16.22 9.45
C SER A 60 -7.95 16.03 10.62
N GLU A 61 -7.76 14.80 11.12
CA GLU A 61 -6.88 14.48 12.25
C GLU A 61 -5.45 14.13 11.84
N ASP A 62 -5.21 13.69 10.59
CA ASP A 62 -3.88 13.17 10.18
C ASP A 62 -2.82 14.30 10.16
N VAL A 63 -3.13 15.47 9.58
CA VAL A 63 -2.18 16.61 9.54
C VAL A 63 -1.79 17.11 10.95
N PRO A 64 -2.72 17.34 11.90
CA PRO A 64 -2.34 17.66 13.27
C PRO A 64 -1.54 16.54 13.98
N TYR A 65 -1.89 15.27 13.73
CA TYR A 65 -1.20 14.14 14.35
C TYR A 65 0.25 14.04 13.86
N GLU A 66 0.48 13.96 12.54
CA GLU A 66 1.83 13.78 11.98
C GLU A 66 2.76 14.96 12.34
N ASN A 67 2.25 16.19 12.35
CA ASN A 67 3.01 17.38 12.74
C ASN A 67 3.38 17.44 14.24
N SER A 68 2.60 16.78 15.11
CA SER A 68 2.87 16.74 16.56
C SER A 68 3.69 15.52 17.00
N ARG A 69 3.94 14.57 16.08
CA ARG A 69 4.56 13.26 16.34
C ARG A 69 5.80 13.05 15.48
N ALA A 70 6.90 13.70 15.84
CA ALA A 70 8.18 13.62 15.12
C ALA A 70 8.72 12.17 14.99
N GLU A 71 8.39 11.30 15.94
CA GLU A 71 8.65 9.86 15.89
C GLU A 71 7.90 9.14 14.77
N PHE A 72 6.64 9.53 14.50
CA PHE A 72 5.82 8.94 13.44
C PHE A 72 6.25 9.43 12.06
N ALA A 73 6.44 10.74 11.90
CA ALA A 73 6.95 11.33 10.64
C ALA A 73 8.33 10.75 10.25
N ARG A 74 9.20 10.49 11.24
CA ARG A 74 10.48 9.79 11.02
C ARG A 74 10.30 8.34 10.60
N ALA A 75 9.38 7.60 11.21
CA ALA A 75 9.08 6.22 10.82
C ALA A 75 8.48 6.15 9.40
N LEU A 76 7.58 7.07 9.04
CA LEU A 76 7.05 7.21 7.67
C LEU A 76 8.17 7.33 6.63
N ARG A 77 9.12 8.25 6.85
CA ARG A 77 10.29 8.42 5.96
C ARG A 77 11.18 7.18 5.93
N GLN A 78 11.40 6.52 7.07
CA GLN A 78 12.16 5.27 7.14
C GLN A 78 11.47 4.11 6.40
N ASN A 79 10.13 4.07 6.35
CA ASN A 79 9.38 3.07 5.59
C ASN A 79 9.62 3.18 4.08
N LEU A 80 9.96 4.37 3.56
CA LEU A 80 10.38 4.57 2.17
C LEU A 80 11.72 3.91 1.82
N ALA A 81 12.53 3.49 2.80
CA ALA A 81 13.69 2.63 2.57
C ALA A 81 13.31 1.16 2.28
N GLY A 82 12.07 0.76 2.57
CA GLY A 82 11.51 -0.52 2.14
C GLY A 82 11.65 -1.70 3.09
N ASP A 83 12.22 -1.52 4.28
CA ASP A 83 12.52 -2.62 5.22
C ASP A 83 11.76 -2.54 6.57
N LEU A 84 11.02 -1.47 6.83
CA LEU A 84 10.24 -1.38 8.08
C LEU A 84 9.05 -2.36 8.11
N PRO A 85 8.64 -2.83 9.30
CA PRO A 85 7.32 -3.44 9.50
C PRO A 85 6.19 -2.51 9.06
N TYR A 86 5.00 -3.06 8.84
CA TYR A 86 3.81 -2.27 8.52
C TYR A 86 3.58 -1.19 9.60
N LEU A 87 3.69 0.09 9.21
CA LEU A 87 3.80 1.24 10.11
C LEU A 87 2.79 1.23 11.26
N TYR A 88 1.51 1.00 10.94
CA TYR A 88 0.43 1.00 11.94
C TYR A 88 0.43 -0.21 12.88
N PHE A 89 1.34 -1.18 12.72
CA PHE A 89 1.56 -2.27 13.69
C PHE A 89 2.83 -2.08 14.54
N ILE A 90 3.54 -0.95 14.37
CA ILE A 90 4.64 -0.56 15.25
C ILE A 90 4.06 -0.08 16.58
N ARG A 91 4.55 -0.63 17.69
CA ARG A 91 4.14 -0.26 19.05
C ARG A 91 4.51 1.21 19.33
N GLY A 92 3.56 1.98 19.82
CA GLY A 92 3.67 3.42 20.03
C GLY A 92 2.95 4.28 18.99
N PHE A 93 2.37 3.68 17.93
CA PHE A 93 1.59 4.38 16.90
C PHE A 93 0.10 3.96 16.88
N GLU A 94 -0.38 3.30 17.94
CA GLU A 94 -1.76 2.80 18.03
C GLU A 94 -2.82 3.91 18.16
N ASP A 95 -2.43 5.14 18.49
CA ASP A 95 -3.29 6.32 18.58
C ASP A 95 -3.41 7.12 17.28
N HIS A 96 -2.65 6.78 16.23
CA HIS A 96 -2.76 7.44 14.92
C HIS A 96 -4.18 7.27 14.31
N PRO A 97 -4.79 8.28 13.67
CA PRO A 97 -6.11 8.13 13.03
C PRO A 97 -6.10 7.02 11.96
N GLY A 98 -5.09 7.04 11.08
CA GLY A 98 -4.63 5.92 10.24
C GLY A 98 -4.42 4.55 10.91
N HIS A 99 -4.16 4.41 12.23
CA HIS A 99 -4.15 3.10 12.90
C HIS A 99 -5.56 2.55 13.12
N ARG A 100 -6.51 3.42 13.53
CA ARG A 100 -7.94 3.06 13.58
C ARG A 100 -8.43 2.68 12.18
N TRP A 101 -8.04 3.45 11.17
CA TRP A 101 -8.27 3.11 9.76
C TRP A 101 -7.57 1.81 9.35
N ALA A 102 -6.36 1.49 9.80
CA ALA A 102 -5.66 0.28 9.37
C ALA A 102 -6.29 -0.98 9.98
N ARG A 103 -6.56 -0.99 11.29
CA ARG A 103 -7.35 -2.07 11.93
C ARG A 103 -8.72 -2.22 11.27
N GLY A 104 -9.33 -1.08 10.93
CA GLY A 104 -10.58 -0.97 10.20
C GLY A 104 -10.41 -0.70 8.69
N THR A 105 -9.38 -1.25 8.02
CA THR A 105 -9.17 -1.30 6.53
C THR A 105 -8.35 -2.50 6.06
N PHE A 106 -7.90 -3.31 6.99
CA PHE A 106 -8.16 -4.75 6.89
C PHE A 106 -9.70 -5.02 7.02
N GLY A 107 -10.45 -4.35 6.11
CA GLY A 107 -11.88 -3.94 6.04
C GLY A 107 -12.25 -2.66 6.82
N TRP A 108 -12.52 -1.45 6.26
CA TRP A 108 -12.81 -0.99 4.88
C TRP A 108 -12.30 0.46 4.53
N ASP A 109 -11.62 0.61 3.37
CA ASP A 109 -11.59 1.74 2.39
C ASP A 109 -10.75 3.05 2.49
N LEU A 110 -9.95 3.33 1.42
CA LEU A 110 -10.05 4.54 0.51
C LEU A 110 -9.06 4.49 -0.71
N LYS A 111 -8.84 5.59 -1.49
CA LYS A 111 -8.29 5.67 -2.89
C LYS A 111 -6.88 6.30 -3.17
N ALA A 112 -6.19 5.81 -4.23
CA ALA A 112 -4.74 5.84 -4.58
C ALA A 112 -4.13 7.02 -5.40
N SER A 113 -2.79 6.97 -5.52
CA SER A 113 -1.95 7.52 -6.61
C SER A 113 -1.25 6.36 -7.34
N ASP A 114 -1.19 6.40 -8.68
CA ASP A 114 -1.30 5.16 -9.46
C ASP A 114 -0.06 4.77 -10.32
N ALA A 115 0.61 5.71 -10.99
CA ALA A 115 1.44 5.37 -12.15
C ALA A 115 2.73 4.56 -11.88
N ALA A 116 3.49 4.91 -10.83
CA ALA A 116 4.73 4.20 -10.49
C ALA A 116 4.43 2.82 -9.87
N ILE A 117 3.45 2.75 -8.97
CA ILE A 117 3.07 1.52 -8.27
C ILE A 117 2.42 0.51 -9.23
N GLN A 118 1.60 0.96 -10.20
CA GLN A 118 1.13 0.11 -11.30
C GLN A 118 2.29 -0.53 -12.07
N LYS A 119 3.34 0.22 -12.43
CA LYS A 119 4.51 -0.33 -13.14
C LYS A 119 5.23 -1.41 -12.32
N PHE A 120 5.43 -1.21 -11.02
CA PHE A 120 5.99 -2.23 -10.12
C PHE A 120 5.10 -3.48 -10.04
N VAL A 121 3.80 -3.30 -9.87
CA VAL A 121 2.82 -4.39 -9.81
C VAL A 121 2.82 -5.21 -11.10
N ARG A 122 2.68 -4.56 -12.25
CA ARG A 122 2.56 -5.20 -13.57
C ARG A 122 3.85 -5.86 -14.02
N HIS A 123 5.01 -5.22 -13.81
CA HIS A 123 6.30 -5.68 -14.36
C HIS A 123 7.15 -6.48 -13.36
N SER A 124 6.84 -6.46 -12.07
CA SER A 124 7.54 -7.26 -11.05
C SER A 124 6.62 -8.19 -10.27
N LEU A 125 5.61 -7.67 -9.55
CA LEU A 125 4.82 -8.53 -8.65
C LEU A 125 4.00 -9.61 -9.39
N LEU A 126 3.31 -9.24 -10.47
CA LEU A 126 2.48 -10.17 -11.21
C LEU A 126 3.29 -11.35 -11.81
N PRO A 127 4.41 -11.14 -12.54
CA PRO A 127 5.26 -12.25 -13.01
C PRO A 127 5.77 -13.14 -11.87
N ARG A 128 6.16 -12.57 -10.73
CA ARG A 128 6.61 -13.32 -9.55
C ARG A 128 5.48 -14.17 -8.94
N ALA A 129 4.26 -13.63 -8.90
CA ALA A 129 3.09 -14.36 -8.43
C ALA A 129 2.71 -15.53 -9.35
N ARG A 130 2.73 -15.33 -10.68
CA ARG A 130 2.52 -16.43 -11.65
C ARG A 130 3.53 -17.58 -11.47
N ARG A 131 4.76 -17.29 -11.03
CA ARG A 131 5.80 -18.30 -10.69
C ARG A 131 5.70 -18.86 -9.26
N GLY A 132 4.78 -18.39 -8.44
CA GLY A 132 4.60 -18.83 -7.05
C GLY A 132 5.61 -18.28 -6.04
N GLU A 133 6.42 -17.32 -6.43
CA GLU A 133 7.39 -16.67 -5.53
C GLU A 133 6.68 -15.82 -4.47
N VAL A 134 5.61 -15.13 -4.84
CA VAL A 134 4.83 -14.24 -3.97
C VAL A 134 3.34 -14.51 -4.12
N ALA A 135 2.54 -14.17 -3.11
CA ALA A 135 1.08 -14.07 -3.24
C ALA A 135 0.67 -12.61 -3.53
N LEU A 136 -0.31 -12.41 -4.41
CA LEU A 136 -0.83 -11.10 -4.79
C LEU A 136 -2.35 -11.05 -4.60
N ILE A 137 -2.81 -10.15 -3.73
CA ILE A 137 -4.24 -9.96 -3.43
C ILE A 137 -4.64 -8.56 -3.91
N VAL A 138 -5.43 -8.50 -4.99
CA VAL A 138 -5.97 -7.26 -5.56
C VAL A 138 -7.34 -6.98 -4.93
N ALA A 139 -7.34 -6.26 -3.81
CA ALA A 139 -8.51 -6.11 -2.94
C ALA A 139 -9.50 -5.00 -3.36
N ARG A 140 -9.03 -4.01 -4.12
CA ARG A 140 -9.78 -2.83 -4.56
C ARG A 140 -9.53 -2.53 -6.03
N SER A 141 -10.60 -2.16 -6.75
CA SER A 141 -10.61 -1.65 -8.13
C SER A 141 -9.52 -2.25 -9.04
N SER A 142 -9.67 -3.52 -9.43
CA SER A 142 -8.71 -4.22 -10.29
C SER A 142 -8.34 -3.45 -11.56
N ALA A 143 -9.28 -2.71 -12.15
CA ALA A 143 -9.04 -1.83 -13.29
C ALA A 143 -7.97 -0.74 -13.00
N LEU A 144 -7.98 -0.11 -11.82
CA LEU A 144 -6.97 0.88 -11.41
C LEU A 144 -5.60 0.27 -11.10
N TRP A 145 -5.50 -1.06 -11.00
CA TRP A 145 -4.21 -1.76 -10.93
C TRP A 145 -3.74 -2.28 -12.31
N GLY A 146 -4.51 -2.02 -13.37
CA GLY A 146 -4.27 -2.61 -14.69
C GLY A 146 -4.59 -4.11 -14.77
N PHE A 147 -5.56 -4.60 -13.99
CA PHE A 147 -6.05 -5.99 -13.99
C PHE A 147 -7.37 -6.18 -14.76
N SER A 148 -7.76 -5.22 -15.60
CA SER A 148 -8.88 -5.37 -16.53
C SER A 148 -8.62 -6.54 -17.49
N GLY A 149 -9.34 -7.66 -17.30
CA GLY A 149 -9.18 -8.87 -18.10
C GLY A 149 -8.10 -9.86 -17.59
N GLU A 150 -7.42 -9.56 -16.49
CA GLU A 150 -6.52 -10.53 -15.85
C GLU A 150 -7.28 -11.70 -15.21
N ARG A 151 -6.70 -12.90 -15.29
CA ARG A 151 -7.27 -14.11 -14.69
C ARG A 151 -6.69 -14.36 -13.30
N GLU A 152 -7.51 -14.79 -12.35
CA GLU A 152 -7.04 -15.35 -11.08
C GLU A 152 -6.21 -16.63 -11.32
N ASP A 153 -5.31 -16.95 -10.39
CA ASP A 153 -4.68 -18.27 -10.28
C ASP A 153 -4.36 -18.60 -8.80
N GLN A 154 -3.62 -19.69 -8.56
CA GLN A 154 -3.22 -20.14 -7.24
C GLN A 154 -2.47 -19.12 -6.35
N ASN A 155 -1.87 -18.06 -6.92
CA ASN A 155 -1.17 -17.02 -6.18
C ASN A 155 -1.64 -15.59 -6.53
N VAL A 156 -2.52 -15.42 -7.53
CA VAL A 156 -3.10 -14.13 -7.94
C VAL A 156 -4.60 -14.15 -7.68
N LEU A 157 -5.05 -13.39 -6.68
CA LEU A 157 -6.45 -13.27 -6.27
C LEU A 157 -6.98 -11.87 -6.56
N ILE A 158 -8.14 -11.76 -7.19
CA ILE A 158 -8.73 -10.50 -7.66
C ILE A 158 -10.17 -10.41 -7.14
N TYR A 159 -10.40 -9.52 -6.18
CA TYR A 159 -11.71 -9.38 -5.56
C TYR A 159 -12.76 -8.86 -6.56
N GLN A 160 -13.93 -9.49 -6.59
CA GLN A 160 -15.04 -9.17 -7.50
C GLN A 160 -16.31 -8.73 -6.74
N GLY A 161 -17.17 -7.94 -7.39
CA GLY A 161 -18.52 -7.64 -6.94
C GLY A 161 -18.63 -7.01 -5.54
N SER A 162 -19.09 -7.81 -4.56
CA SER A 162 -19.19 -7.37 -3.17
C SER A 162 -17.82 -7.39 -2.49
N GLU A 163 -16.94 -8.34 -2.77
CA GLU A 163 -15.59 -8.42 -2.20
C GLU A 163 -14.75 -7.18 -2.58
N THR A 164 -14.86 -6.69 -3.82
CA THR A 164 -14.18 -5.45 -4.26
C THR A 164 -14.69 -4.20 -3.54
N ARG A 165 -15.87 -4.27 -2.91
CA ARG A 165 -16.38 -3.26 -1.96
C ARG A 165 -16.00 -3.56 -0.51
N ARG A 166 -15.64 -4.80 -0.15
CA ARG A 166 -15.27 -5.18 1.23
C ARG A 166 -13.77 -5.11 1.54
N ALA A 167 -12.89 -5.56 0.62
CA ALA A 167 -11.43 -5.67 0.83
C ALA A 167 -11.02 -6.44 2.09
N TYR A 168 -11.96 -7.19 2.68
CA TYR A 168 -11.70 -8.01 3.85
C TYR A 168 -10.63 -9.05 3.54
N VAL A 169 -9.50 -8.98 4.26
CA VAL A 169 -8.50 -10.05 4.34
C VAL A 169 -8.62 -10.69 5.72
N THR A 170 -9.81 -11.22 6.02
CA THR A 170 -10.17 -11.86 7.30
C THR A 170 -10.04 -13.38 7.21
N SER A 171 -10.05 -14.07 8.35
CA SER A 171 -9.91 -15.54 8.42
C SER A 171 -10.87 -16.31 7.49
N GLY A 172 -12.12 -15.85 7.35
CA GLY A 172 -13.13 -16.44 6.48
C GLY A 172 -13.14 -15.96 5.01
N SER A 173 -12.28 -15.02 4.62
CA SER A 173 -12.25 -14.48 3.24
C SER A 173 -11.30 -15.24 2.32
N ARG A 174 -11.51 -15.16 1.00
CA ARG A 174 -10.62 -15.74 -0.01
C ARG A 174 -9.17 -15.24 0.16
N GLY A 175 -8.98 -13.93 0.38
CA GLY A 175 -7.66 -13.34 0.60
C GLY A 175 -7.00 -13.81 1.89
N GLY A 176 -7.75 -13.93 2.97
CA GLY A 176 -7.22 -14.46 4.23
C GLY A 176 -6.86 -15.95 4.13
N ALA A 177 -7.56 -16.74 3.31
CA ALA A 177 -7.19 -18.12 3.04
C ALA A 177 -5.86 -18.22 2.27
N LEU A 178 -5.70 -17.45 1.18
CA LEU A 178 -4.43 -17.37 0.44
C LEU A 178 -3.28 -16.87 1.32
N LEU A 179 -3.51 -15.85 2.15
CA LEU A 179 -2.53 -15.33 3.10
C LEU A 179 -2.06 -16.43 4.07
N ARG A 180 -2.98 -17.19 4.69
CA ARG A 180 -2.61 -18.31 5.56
C ARG A 180 -1.83 -19.40 4.83
N GLN A 181 -2.25 -19.75 3.61
CA GLN A 181 -1.54 -20.73 2.79
C GLN A 181 -0.10 -20.30 2.48
N ARG A 182 0.15 -18.99 2.27
CA ARG A 182 1.49 -18.48 1.99
C ARG A 182 2.37 -18.36 3.25
N LEU A 183 1.78 -18.02 4.40
CA LEU A 183 2.46 -17.88 5.69
C LEU A 183 2.72 -19.21 6.42
N ALA A 184 2.08 -20.31 6.00
CA ALA A 184 2.30 -21.65 6.55
C ALA A 184 3.36 -22.47 5.78
N ARG A 185 4.20 -21.80 4.97
CA ARG A 185 5.30 -22.38 4.18
C ARG A 185 6.62 -21.79 4.63
#